data_AF-A0AA45MM75-F1
#
_entry.id   AF-A0AA45MM75-F1
#
_cell.length_a   1.000
_cell.length_b   1.000
_cell.length_c   1.000
_cell.angle_alpha   90.00
_cell.angle_beta   90.00
_cell.angle_gamma   90.00
#
_symmetry.space_group_name_H-M   'P 1'
#
loop_
_entity.id
_entity.type
_entity.pdbx_description
1 polymer ?
#
loop_
_entity_poly.entity_id
_entity_poly.type
_entity_poly.pdbx_seq_one_letter_code
_entity_poly.pdbx_strand_id
1 'polypeptide(L)'
;MILSTTSLPPYLRFRVRLARQAMLQFVASFKSSLEYLLLGFGQVLVGLVACLALPGLFAATRPWPQALGLFAGQALIASAPVWLLRKRLLPQQVLQWCRPMPIPARWQWCANIAVAGMIIVPLSMAFALSTAIWLFQWPDWLQPVAPQALLLTAGSLLLGWIISTLVLARRCRMPAAAPLDPDRPLPGPYAPRLPRHGWSAAHHWRQLFWLPFWRAENLVGLQQTVLLLGAVLGIAVWLWHPAVVPPALWGFNAAILLMLLTDRGDKAVTEQIALLRPVAAAWPVRIERLFRFARWSALLPGLAVMAWFALLTLGHLGRANSAGYSTTVATVWLCFAGAAQAAVVVLRRLSVRGRVGLVISAIIILTAIGSELWN
;
A
#
# COMPACT_ATOMS: atom_id res chain seq x y z
N MET A 1 -23.66 -3.50 -24.47
CA MET A 1 -24.05 -2.21 -25.10
C MET A 1 -22.77 -1.44 -25.43
N ILE A 2 -22.27 -1.57 -26.67
CA ILE A 2 -21.03 -0.96 -27.12
C ILE A 2 -21.40 0.44 -27.63
N LEU A 3 -21.18 1.46 -26.80
CA LEU A 3 -21.38 2.86 -27.20
C LEU A 3 -20.48 3.15 -28.41
N SER A 4 -21.09 3.48 -29.54
CA SER A 4 -20.38 3.91 -30.74
C SER A 4 -19.51 5.11 -30.39
N THR A 5 -18.20 4.95 -30.56
CA THR A 5 -17.19 5.92 -30.11
C THR A 5 -17.20 7.22 -30.91
N THR A 6 -18.19 7.47 -31.77
CA THR A 6 -18.28 8.61 -32.68
C THR A 6 -19.13 9.77 -32.16
N SER A 7 -19.92 9.60 -31.08
CA SER A 7 -20.73 10.67 -30.46
C SER A 7 -20.13 11.29 -29.20
N LEU A 8 -19.12 10.65 -28.58
CA LEU A 8 -18.55 11.12 -27.32
C LEU A 8 -17.69 12.39 -27.50
N PRO A 9 -17.64 13.32 -26.54
CA PRO A 9 -16.72 14.46 -26.60
C PRO A 9 -15.24 14.00 -26.72
N PRO A 10 -14.38 14.74 -27.44
CA PRO A 10 -12.98 14.35 -27.65
C PRO A 10 -12.22 14.07 -26.35
N TYR A 11 -12.42 14.91 -25.33
CA TYR A 11 -11.78 14.76 -24.02
C TYR A 11 -12.17 13.47 -23.30
N LEU A 12 -13.45 13.08 -23.37
CA LEU A 12 -13.93 11.84 -22.75
C LEU A 12 -13.35 10.61 -23.45
N ARG A 13 -13.33 10.60 -24.79
CA ARG A 13 -12.70 9.51 -25.56
C ARG A 13 -11.22 9.36 -25.22
N PHE A 14 -10.50 10.47 -25.12
CA PHE A 14 -9.09 10.49 -24.74
C PHE A 14 -8.88 9.84 -23.36
N ARG A 15 -9.64 10.27 -22.35
CA ARG A 15 -9.54 9.75 -20.97
C ARG A 15 -9.85 8.25 -20.89
N VAL A 16 -10.88 7.78 -21.58
CA VAL A 16 -11.26 6.35 -21.62
C VAL A 16 -10.19 5.51 -22.32
N ARG A 17 -9.62 5.98 -23.44
CA ARG A 17 -8.53 5.27 -24.14
C ARG A 17 -7.29 5.12 -23.27
N LEU A 18 -6.92 6.19 -22.57
CA LEU A 18 -5.78 6.18 -21.67
C LEU A 18 -6.01 5.23 -20.49
N ALA A 19 -7.21 5.24 -19.90
CA ALA A 19 -7.59 4.28 -18.86
C ALA A 19 -7.55 2.83 -19.35
N ARG A 20 -8.04 2.56 -20.56
CA ARG A 20 -7.96 1.24 -21.19
C ARG A 20 -6.52 0.76 -21.35
N GLN A 21 -5.62 1.60 -21.85
CA GLN A 21 -4.21 1.26 -22.01
C GLN A 21 -3.55 0.97 -20.66
N ALA A 22 -3.83 1.79 -19.64
CA ALA A 22 -3.33 1.57 -18.28
C ALA A 22 -3.83 0.24 -17.70
N MET A 23 -5.09 -0.12 -17.94
CA MET A 23 -5.68 -1.41 -17.54
C MET A 23 -5.03 -2.59 -18.27
N LEU A 24 -4.79 -2.49 -19.59
CA LEU A 24 -4.13 -3.54 -20.35
C LEU A 24 -2.68 -3.77 -19.86
N GLN A 25 -1.93 -2.70 -19.60
CA GLN A 25 -0.59 -2.80 -19.02
C GLN A 25 -0.61 -3.42 -17.62
N PHE A 26 -1.62 -3.07 -16.81
CA PHE A 26 -1.81 -3.66 -15.49
C PHE A 26 -2.09 -5.16 -15.58
N VAL A 27 -3.03 -5.59 -16.42
CA VAL A 27 -3.34 -7.00 -16.66
C VAL A 27 -2.11 -7.76 -17.17
N ALA A 28 -1.36 -7.17 -18.11
CA ALA A 28 -0.10 -7.75 -18.60
C ALA A 28 0.93 -7.95 -17.48
N SER A 29 1.02 -7.00 -16.54
CA SER A 29 1.90 -7.14 -15.36
C SER A 29 1.45 -8.24 -14.39
N PHE A 30 0.14 -8.54 -14.32
CA PHE A 30 -0.35 -9.67 -13.53
C PHE A 30 -0.02 -11.02 -14.13
N LYS A 31 -0.01 -11.16 -15.46
CA LYS A 31 0.17 -12.47 -16.11
C LYS A 31 1.39 -13.22 -15.57
N SER A 32 2.54 -12.52 -15.47
CA SER A 32 3.77 -13.11 -14.93
C SER A 32 3.73 -13.39 -13.42
N SER A 33 2.89 -12.72 -12.64
CA SER A 33 2.79 -12.91 -11.18
C SER A 33 1.74 -13.95 -10.80
N LEU A 34 0.68 -14.04 -11.62
CA LEU A 34 -0.49 -14.86 -11.42
C LEU A 34 -0.18 -16.34 -11.66
N GLU A 35 0.75 -16.68 -12.57
CA GLU A 35 1.25 -18.05 -12.75
C GLU A 35 1.84 -18.61 -11.45
N TYR A 36 2.74 -17.87 -10.77
CA TYR A 36 3.33 -18.31 -9.49
C TYR A 36 2.30 -18.38 -8.36
N LEU A 37 1.40 -17.39 -8.32
CA LEU A 37 0.36 -17.30 -7.30
C LEU A 37 -0.70 -18.39 -7.45
N LEU A 38 -1.11 -18.75 -8.67
CA LEU A 38 -2.07 -19.83 -8.90
C LEU A 38 -1.46 -21.21 -8.58
N LEU A 39 -0.22 -21.46 -9.01
CA LEU A 39 0.44 -22.75 -8.79
C LEU A 39 0.72 -23.02 -7.31
N GLY A 40 1.11 -22.00 -6.53
CA GLY A 40 1.42 -22.17 -5.10
C GLY A 40 0.27 -21.86 -4.14
N PHE A 41 -0.66 -20.98 -4.52
CA PHE A 41 -1.67 -20.41 -3.62
C PHE A 41 -3.07 -20.37 -4.24
N GLY A 42 -3.36 -21.19 -5.26
CA GLY A 42 -4.67 -21.21 -5.93
C GLY A 42 -5.85 -21.37 -4.96
N GLN A 43 -5.76 -22.29 -4.00
CA GLN A 43 -6.79 -22.47 -2.97
C GLN A 43 -6.94 -21.24 -2.07
N VAL A 44 -5.83 -20.62 -1.67
CA VAL A 44 -5.83 -19.39 -0.86
C VAL A 44 -6.46 -18.24 -1.66
N LEU A 45 -6.20 -18.14 -2.96
CA LEU A 45 -6.82 -17.14 -3.83
C LEU A 45 -8.34 -17.31 -3.92
N VAL A 46 -8.84 -18.54 -4.04
CA VAL A 46 -10.28 -18.81 -4.01
C VAL A 46 -10.88 -18.39 -2.67
N GLY A 47 -10.22 -18.73 -1.55
CA GLY A 47 -10.62 -18.28 -0.22
C GLY A 47 -10.64 -16.75 -0.10
N LEU A 48 -9.61 -16.06 -0.59
CA LEU A 48 -9.53 -14.59 -0.59
C LEU A 48 -10.63 -13.95 -1.43
N VAL A 49 -10.95 -14.53 -2.59
CA VAL A 49 -12.08 -14.09 -3.42
C VAL A 49 -13.39 -14.30 -2.68
N ALA A 50 -13.59 -15.44 -2.02
CA ALA A 50 -14.77 -15.68 -1.20
C ALA A 50 -14.88 -14.68 -0.03
N CYS A 51 -13.76 -14.30 0.60
CA CYS A 51 -13.73 -13.32 1.69
C CYS A 51 -13.91 -11.86 1.25
N LEU A 52 -13.92 -11.56 -0.06
CA LEU A 52 -13.91 -10.18 -0.55
C LEU A 52 -15.17 -9.39 -0.16
N ALA A 53 -16.36 -9.99 -0.30
CA ALA A 53 -17.65 -9.39 0.06
C ALA A 53 -18.06 -9.64 1.52
N LEU A 54 -17.32 -10.50 2.24
CA LEU A 54 -17.65 -10.91 3.60
C LEU A 54 -17.81 -9.73 4.57
N PRO A 55 -16.95 -8.70 4.59
CA PRO A 55 -17.11 -7.57 5.51
C PRO A 55 -18.47 -6.88 5.38
N GLY A 56 -18.96 -6.69 4.16
CA GLY A 56 -20.22 -6.03 3.84
C GLY A 56 -21.42 -6.91 4.13
N LEU A 57 -21.31 -8.22 3.86
CA LEU A 57 -22.34 -9.19 4.25
C LEU A 57 -22.46 -9.31 5.76
N PHE A 58 -21.33 -9.30 6.46
CA PHE A 58 -21.27 -9.45 7.90
C PHE A 58 -21.61 -8.17 8.67
N ALA A 59 -21.48 -7.00 8.03
CA ALA A 59 -21.81 -5.71 8.65
C ALA A 59 -23.25 -5.66 9.20
N ALA A 60 -24.20 -6.31 8.53
CA ALA A 60 -25.60 -6.36 8.97
C ALA A 60 -25.81 -7.12 10.31
N THR A 61 -24.88 -8.00 10.69
CA THR A 61 -24.96 -8.79 11.94
C THR A 61 -24.35 -8.10 13.15
N ARG A 62 -23.68 -6.96 12.94
CA ARG A 62 -22.87 -6.29 13.97
C ARG A 62 -23.53 -5.01 14.47
N PRO A 63 -23.25 -4.58 15.71
CA PRO A 63 -23.75 -3.32 16.24
C PRO A 63 -23.27 -2.15 15.37
N TRP A 64 -24.08 -1.08 15.32
CA TRP A 64 -23.90 0.11 14.48
C TRP A 64 -22.43 0.57 14.31
N PRO A 65 -21.63 0.78 15.38
CA PRO A 65 -20.26 1.30 15.20
C PRO A 65 -19.36 0.33 14.42
N GLN A 66 -19.51 -0.98 14.66
CA GLN A 66 -18.73 -2.01 13.95
C GLN A 66 -19.23 -2.19 12.52
N ALA A 67 -20.55 -2.14 12.31
CA ALA A 67 -21.17 -2.19 10.98
C ALA A 67 -20.67 -1.03 10.09
N LEU A 68 -20.64 0.20 10.62
CA LEU A 68 -20.09 1.35 9.92
C LEU A 68 -18.60 1.19 9.61
N GLY A 69 -17.81 0.66 10.56
CA GLY A 69 -16.39 0.39 10.36
C GLY A 69 -16.14 -0.60 9.21
N LEU A 70 -16.89 -1.70 9.17
CA LEU A 70 -16.82 -2.70 8.10
C LEU A 70 -17.27 -2.13 6.76
N PHE A 71 -18.36 -1.36 6.75
CA PHE A 71 -18.89 -0.71 5.55
C PHE A 71 -17.89 0.31 4.98
N ALA A 72 -17.35 1.19 5.82
CA ALA A 72 -16.35 2.18 5.42
C ALA A 72 -15.04 1.50 4.97
N GLY A 73 -14.59 0.48 5.70
CA GLY A 73 -13.42 -0.32 5.33
C GLY A 73 -13.58 -0.97 3.96
N GLN A 74 -14.73 -1.57 3.69
CA GLN A 74 -15.04 -2.16 2.39
C GLN A 74 -15.08 -1.11 1.28
N ALA A 75 -15.69 0.06 1.52
CA ALA A 75 -15.69 1.15 0.54
C ALA A 75 -14.27 1.67 0.23
N LEU A 76 -13.40 1.74 1.25
CA LEU A 76 -11.99 2.10 1.07
C LEU A 76 -11.24 1.05 0.25
N ILE A 77 -11.42 -0.25 0.56
CA ILE A 77 -10.85 -1.36 -0.23
C ILE A 77 -11.35 -1.29 -1.67
N ALA A 78 -12.64 -1.03 -1.88
CA ALA A 78 -13.23 -0.90 -3.21
C ALA A 78 -12.63 0.27 -4.01
N SER A 79 -12.26 1.36 -3.34
CA SER A 79 -11.61 2.53 -3.96
C SER A 79 -10.10 2.38 -4.17
N ALA A 80 -9.47 1.41 -3.51
CA ALA A 80 -8.01 1.25 -3.49
C ALA A 80 -7.39 1.07 -4.89
N PRO A 81 -7.97 0.28 -5.83
CA PRO A 81 -7.40 0.12 -7.17
C PRO A 81 -7.30 1.45 -7.92
N VAL A 82 -8.35 2.28 -7.86
CA VAL A 82 -8.37 3.59 -8.53
C VAL A 82 -7.34 4.51 -7.89
N TRP A 83 -7.25 4.52 -6.56
CA TRP A 83 -6.26 5.30 -5.85
C TRP A 83 -4.81 4.89 -6.18
N LEU A 84 -4.53 3.59 -6.26
CA LEU A 84 -3.20 3.06 -6.61
C LEU A 84 -2.85 3.30 -8.08
N LEU A 85 -3.81 3.09 -8.98
CA LEU A 85 -3.61 3.25 -10.42
C LEU A 85 -3.69 4.69 -10.89
N ARG A 86 -4.12 5.65 -10.04
CA ARG A 86 -4.35 7.04 -10.46
C ARG A 86 -3.23 7.59 -11.33
N LYS A 87 -1.96 7.38 -10.97
CA LYS A 87 -0.79 7.85 -11.72
C LYS A 87 -0.68 7.27 -13.12
N ARG A 88 -1.04 6.00 -13.28
CA ARG A 88 -1.10 5.33 -14.58
C ARG A 88 -2.31 5.79 -15.40
N LEU A 89 -3.44 6.08 -14.73
CA LEU A 89 -4.69 6.57 -15.35
C LEU A 89 -4.64 8.05 -15.77
N LEU A 90 -3.69 8.82 -15.29
CA LEU A 90 -3.42 10.18 -15.74
C LEU A 90 -1.95 10.52 -15.41
N PRO A 91 -1.00 10.22 -16.31
CA PRO A 91 0.40 10.54 -16.10
C PRO A 91 0.60 12.05 -15.87
N GLN A 92 1.59 12.42 -15.07
CA GLN A 92 1.80 13.82 -14.68
C GLN A 92 2.08 14.73 -15.90
N GLN A 93 2.80 14.24 -16.90
CA GLN A 93 3.06 14.96 -18.15
C GLN A 93 1.76 15.28 -18.90
N VAL A 94 0.87 14.29 -19.01
CA VAL A 94 -0.47 14.47 -19.61
C VAL A 94 -1.30 15.45 -18.80
N LEU A 95 -1.24 15.34 -17.47
CA LEU A 95 -1.96 16.24 -16.57
C LEU A 95 -1.50 17.70 -16.75
N GLN A 96 -0.18 17.94 -16.84
CA GLN A 96 0.39 19.26 -17.11
C GLN A 96 -0.07 19.81 -18.46
N TRP A 97 -0.16 18.95 -19.48
CA TRP A 97 -0.67 19.33 -20.80
C TRP A 97 -2.18 19.61 -20.81
N CYS A 98 -2.98 18.88 -20.04
CA CYS A 98 -4.43 19.09 -19.95
C CYS A 98 -4.83 20.32 -19.12
N ARG A 99 -4.03 20.73 -18.13
CA ARG A 99 -4.33 21.87 -17.25
C ARG A 99 -4.61 23.20 -17.97
N PRO A 100 -3.83 23.63 -18.97
CA PRO A 100 -4.09 24.89 -19.67
C PRO A 100 -5.28 24.82 -20.64
N MET A 101 -5.88 23.66 -20.87
CA MET A 101 -6.97 23.54 -21.83
C MET A 101 -8.30 24.04 -21.27
N PRO A 102 -9.10 24.77 -22.06
CA PRO A 102 -10.44 25.21 -21.68
C PRO A 102 -11.43 24.03 -21.72
N ILE A 103 -11.33 23.11 -20.77
CA ILE A 103 -12.22 21.96 -20.65
C ILE A 103 -13.30 22.28 -19.61
N PRO A 104 -14.59 22.30 -19.96
CA PRO A 104 -15.65 22.62 -19.02
C PRO A 104 -15.77 21.53 -17.94
N ALA A 105 -16.08 21.93 -16.71
CA ALA A 105 -16.11 21.06 -15.54
C ALA A 105 -17.00 19.81 -15.72
N ARG A 106 -18.14 19.95 -16.42
CA ARG A 106 -19.05 18.83 -16.72
C ARG A 106 -18.34 17.67 -17.42
N TRP A 107 -17.51 17.95 -18.43
CA TRP A 107 -16.80 16.90 -19.18
C TRP A 107 -15.65 16.30 -18.38
N GLN A 108 -15.04 17.09 -17.47
CA GLN A 108 -14.06 16.56 -16.53
C GLN A 108 -14.70 15.55 -15.57
N TRP A 109 -15.87 15.87 -15.02
CA TRP A 109 -16.62 14.97 -14.14
C TRP A 109 -17.08 13.71 -14.88
N CYS A 110 -17.71 13.83 -16.04
CA CYS A 110 -18.13 12.67 -16.83
C CYS A 110 -16.96 11.75 -17.17
N ALA A 111 -15.80 12.30 -17.53
CA ALA A 111 -14.61 11.50 -17.79
C ALA A 111 -14.09 10.79 -16.54
N ASN A 112 -14.10 11.44 -15.38
CA ASN A 112 -13.67 10.82 -14.12
C ASN A 112 -14.62 9.70 -13.67
N ILE A 113 -15.93 9.93 -13.81
CA ILE A 113 -16.98 8.93 -13.54
C ILE A 113 -16.79 7.70 -14.44
N ALA A 114 -16.58 7.91 -15.74
CA ALA A 114 -16.38 6.83 -16.71
C ALA A 114 -15.10 6.02 -16.42
N VAL A 115 -14.00 6.70 -16.11
CA VAL A 115 -12.72 6.04 -15.78
C VAL A 115 -12.82 5.27 -14.47
N ALA A 116 -13.47 5.82 -13.44
CA ALA A 116 -13.71 5.12 -12.18
C ALA A 116 -14.60 3.87 -12.40
N GLY A 117 -15.67 4.01 -13.19
CA GLY A 117 -16.57 2.90 -13.54
C GLY A 117 -15.83 1.77 -14.26
N MET A 118 -14.94 2.10 -15.21
CA MET A 118 -14.16 1.10 -15.95
C MET A 118 -13.28 0.21 -15.05
N ILE A 119 -12.82 0.74 -13.91
CA ILE A 119 -11.99 0.01 -12.94
C ILE A 119 -12.85 -0.74 -11.92
N ILE A 120 -13.99 -0.16 -11.54
CA ILE A 120 -14.87 -0.75 -10.54
C ILE A 120 -15.71 -1.89 -11.10
N VAL A 121 -16.06 -1.88 -12.38
CA VAL A 121 -16.80 -2.98 -13.02
C VAL A 121 -16.16 -4.37 -12.82
N PRO A 122 -14.87 -4.59 -13.12
CA PRO A 122 -14.26 -5.91 -12.87
C PRO A 122 -14.20 -6.23 -11.37
N LEU A 123 -14.05 -5.21 -10.51
CA LEU A 123 -14.08 -5.42 -9.07
C LEU A 123 -15.48 -5.81 -8.59
N SER A 124 -16.54 -5.15 -9.07
CA SER A 124 -17.93 -5.48 -8.73
C SER A 124 -18.31 -6.87 -9.22
N MET A 125 -17.73 -7.36 -10.33
CA MET A 125 -17.88 -8.76 -10.73
C MET A 125 -17.25 -9.72 -9.73
N ALA A 126 -16.06 -9.41 -9.20
CA ALA A 126 -15.43 -10.21 -8.15
C ALA A 126 -16.23 -10.20 -6.84
N PHE A 127 -16.79 -9.05 -6.47
CA PHE A 127 -17.71 -8.94 -5.33
C PHE A 127 -19.00 -9.73 -5.57
N ALA A 128 -19.58 -9.69 -6.76
CA ALA A 128 -20.77 -10.46 -7.10
C ALA A 128 -20.50 -11.97 -7.02
N LEU A 129 -19.35 -12.43 -7.51
CA LEU A 129 -18.93 -13.83 -7.39
C LEU A 129 -18.74 -14.22 -5.91
N SER A 130 -18.06 -13.38 -5.12
CA SER A 130 -17.89 -13.57 -3.68
C SER A 130 -19.24 -13.68 -2.96
N THR A 131 -20.17 -12.77 -3.24
CA THR A 131 -21.53 -12.80 -2.70
C THR A 131 -22.29 -14.05 -3.13
N ALA A 132 -22.18 -14.47 -4.40
CA ALA A 132 -22.83 -15.69 -4.89
C ALA A 132 -22.33 -16.94 -4.15
N ILE A 133 -21.04 -17.03 -3.83
CA ILE A 133 -20.48 -18.13 -3.03
C ILE A 133 -21.15 -18.18 -1.65
N TRP A 134 -21.31 -17.04 -0.96
CA TRP A 134 -21.95 -16.98 0.35
C TRP A 134 -23.46 -17.26 0.30
N LEU A 135 -24.15 -16.78 -0.73
CA LEU A 135 -25.56 -17.09 -0.94
C LEU A 135 -25.77 -18.57 -1.28
N PHE A 136 -24.81 -19.21 -1.97
CA PHE A 136 -24.87 -20.64 -2.23
C PHE A 136 -24.62 -21.47 -0.96
N GLN A 137 -23.67 -21.06 -0.11
CA GLN A 137 -23.40 -21.72 1.17
C GLN A 137 -24.52 -21.49 2.21
N TRP A 138 -25.29 -20.41 2.06
CA TRP A 138 -26.46 -20.05 2.85
C TRP A 138 -26.32 -20.23 4.39
N PRO A 139 -25.29 -19.64 5.01
CA PRO A 139 -25.01 -19.87 6.43
C PRO A 139 -26.07 -19.24 7.33
N ASP A 140 -26.28 -19.84 8.51
CA ASP A 140 -27.34 -19.47 9.46
C ASP A 140 -27.34 -17.99 9.86
N TRP A 141 -26.16 -17.37 9.97
CA TRP A 141 -26.03 -15.95 10.29
C TRP A 141 -26.47 -15.01 9.18
N LEU A 142 -26.47 -15.46 7.91
CA LEU A 142 -26.82 -14.64 6.74
C LEU A 142 -28.32 -14.69 6.45
N GLN A 143 -28.98 -15.81 6.72
CA GLN A 143 -30.41 -16.01 6.42
C GLN A 143 -31.33 -14.89 6.94
N PRO A 144 -31.24 -14.44 8.22
CA PRO A 144 -32.16 -13.43 8.75
C PRO A 144 -31.89 -12.02 8.22
N VAL A 145 -30.68 -11.74 7.72
CA VAL A 145 -30.23 -10.39 7.35
C VAL A 145 -29.83 -10.26 5.88
N ALA A 146 -30.07 -11.28 5.06
CA ALA A 146 -29.69 -11.34 3.65
C ALA A 146 -30.02 -10.06 2.84
N PRO A 147 -31.25 -9.48 2.90
CA PRO A 147 -31.54 -8.28 2.12
C PRO A 147 -30.72 -7.07 2.59
N GLN A 148 -30.52 -6.91 3.90
CA GLN A 148 -29.73 -5.82 4.48
C GLN A 148 -28.23 -5.97 4.15
N ALA A 149 -27.71 -7.19 4.24
CA ALA A 149 -26.34 -7.56 3.90
C ALA A 149 -26.02 -7.26 2.42
N LEU A 150 -26.95 -7.57 1.51
CA LEU A 150 -26.81 -7.25 0.09
C LEU A 150 -26.83 -5.75 -0.17
N LEU A 151 -27.73 -5.01 0.49
CA LEU A 151 -27.81 -3.55 0.37
C LEU A 151 -26.54 -2.86 0.90
N LEU A 152 -26.00 -3.29 2.04
CA LEU A 152 -24.75 -2.75 2.57
C LEU A 152 -23.56 -3.06 1.66
N THR A 153 -23.50 -4.26 1.11
CA THR A 153 -22.46 -4.65 0.15
C THR A 153 -22.54 -3.79 -1.11
N ALA A 154 -23.72 -3.64 -1.71
CA ALA A 154 -23.94 -2.78 -2.87
C ALA A 154 -23.65 -1.30 -2.56
N GLY A 155 -24.12 -0.82 -1.41
CA GLY A 155 -23.89 0.55 -0.93
C GLY A 155 -22.40 0.85 -0.75
N SER A 156 -21.63 -0.10 -0.24
CA SER A 156 -20.17 0.06 -0.05
C SER A 156 -19.43 0.15 -1.39
N LEU A 157 -19.88 -0.59 -2.41
CA LEU A 157 -19.34 -0.52 -3.77
C LEU A 157 -19.67 0.82 -4.44
N LEU A 158 -20.92 1.29 -4.29
CA LEU A 158 -21.33 2.62 -4.76
C LEU A 158 -20.53 3.73 -4.08
N LEU A 159 -20.34 3.64 -2.76
CA LEU A 159 -19.52 4.58 -2.02
C LEU A 159 -18.06 4.52 -2.48
N GLY A 160 -17.51 3.33 -2.70
CA GLY A 160 -16.17 3.14 -3.27
C GLY A 160 -16.02 3.78 -4.65
N TRP A 161 -17.07 3.75 -5.48
CA TRP A 161 -17.11 4.43 -6.78
C TRP A 161 -17.18 5.95 -6.68
N ILE A 162 -17.96 6.48 -5.75
CA ILE A 162 -18.01 7.91 -5.46
C ILE A 162 -16.63 8.38 -4.98
N ILE A 163 -16.03 7.70 -3.99
CA ILE A 163 -14.69 8.02 -3.46
C ILE A 163 -13.65 7.98 -4.59
N SER A 164 -13.68 6.93 -5.43
CA SER A 164 -12.79 6.80 -6.59
C SER A 164 -12.91 7.97 -7.56
N THR A 165 -14.14 8.38 -7.87
CA THR A 165 -14.42 9.54 -8.73
C THR A 165 -13.89 10.82 -8.10
N LEU A 166 -14.09 11.02 -6.80
CA LEU A 166 -13.57 12.18 -6.05
C LEU A 166 -12.04 12.21 -6.02
N VAL A 167 -11.38 11.05 -5.86
CA VAL A 167 -9.91 10.94 -5.90
C VAL A 167 -9.37 11.38 -7.26
N LEU A 168 -10.00 10.94 -8.36
CA LEU A 168 -9.63 11.36 -9.71
C LEU A 168 -9.92 12.85 -9.94
N ALA A 169 -11.08 13.34 -9.50
CA ALA A 169 -11.46 14.74 -9.62
C ALA A 169 -10.52 15.67 -8.85
N ARG A 170 -10.15 15.31 -7.61
CA ARG A 170 -9.18 16.05 -6.79
C ARG A 170 -7.83 16.16 -7.48
N ARG A 171 -7.41 15.13 -8.21
CA ARG A 171 -6.14 15.12 -8.94
C ARG A 171 -6.13 16.06 -10.14
N CYS A 172 -7.26 16.21 -10.82
CA CYS A 172 -7.41 17.15 -11.92
C CYS A 172 -7.51 18.62 -11.47
N ARG A 173 -7.73 18.89 -10.17
CA ARG A 173 -7.79 20.26 -9.66
C ARG A 173 -6.45 20.96 -9.89
N MET A 174 -6.53 22.19 -10.38
CA MET A 174 -5.38 23.07 -10.48
C MET A 174 -4.88 23.37 -9.06
N PRO A 175 -3.57 23.22 -8.78
CA PRO A 175 -3.05 23.63 -7.49
C PRO A 175 -3.37 25.11 -7.30
N ALA A 176 -3.84 25.48 -6.11
CA ALA A 176 -4.02 26.88 -5.77
C ALA A 176 -2.69 27.60 -6.03
N ALA A 177 -2.76 28.75 -6.70
CA ALA A 177 -1.60 29.60 -6.85
C ALA A 177 -1.05 29.85 -5.44
N ALA A 178 0.19 29.43 -5.20
CA ALA A 178 0.83 29.77 -3.94
C ALA A 178 0.86 31.30 -3.87
N PRO A 179 0.39 31.91 -2.77
CA PRO A 179 0.53 33.35 -2.61
C PRO A 179 2.01 33.69 -2.81
N LEU A 180 2.26 34.62 -3.73
CA LEU A 180 3.59 35.20 -3.88
C LEU A 180 3.91 35.86 -2.54
N ASP A 181 4.90 35.33 -1.86
CA ASP A 181 5.40 35.91 -0.62
C ASP A 181 6.01 37.28 -0.98
N PRO A 182 5.37 38.40 -0.59
CA PRO A 182 5.84 39.73 -0.97
C PRO A 182 7.18 40.07 -0.31
N ASP A 183 7.52 39.39 0.79
CA ASP A 183 8.79 39.54 1.50
C ASP A 183 9.87 38.60 0.97
N ARG A 184 9.61 37.86 -0.12
CA ARG A 184 10.63 37.01 -0.73
C ARG A 184 11.78 37.89 -1.20
N PRO A 185 12.98 37.78 -0.60
CA PRO A 185 14.11 38.61 -0.99
C PRO A 185 14.41 38.36 -2.48
N LEU A 186 14.75 39.44 -3.20
CA LEU A 186 15.17 39.35 -4.59
C LEU A 186 16.26 38.27 -4.72
N PRO A 187 16.26 37.47 -5.80
CA PRO A 187 17.28 36.45 -6.01
C PRO A 187 18.67 37.10 -6.02
N GLY A 188 19.38 37.03 -4.90
CA GLY A 188 20.76 37.46 -4.81
C GLY A 188 21.71 36.48 -5.52
N PRO A 189 22.95 36.88 -5.81
CA PRO A 189 23.96 35.97 -6.31
C PRO A 189 24.12 34.78 -5.36
N TYR A 190 24.17 33.57 -5.92
CA TYR A 190 24.26 32.33 -5.15
C TYR A 190 25.55 32.31 -4.32
N ALA A 191 25.41 32.54 -3.01
CA ALA A 191 26.50 32.37 -2.05
C ALA A 191 26.39 30.96 -1.44
N PRO A 192 27.35 30.05 -1.69
CA PRO A 192 27.34 28.73 -1.08
C PRO A 192 27.52 28.87 0.44
N ARG A 193 26.43 28.67 1.20
CA ARG A 193 26.51 28.57 2.66
C ARG A 193 27.09 27.21 3.03
N LEU A 194 28.30 27.20 3.57
CA LEU A 194 28.92 26.02 4.17
C LEU A 194 28.02 25.49 5.31
N PRO A 195 27.52 24.25 5.23
CA PRO A 195 26.70 23.69 6.30
C PRO A 195 27.55 23.45 7.56
N ARG A 196 27.04 23.85 8.74
CA ARG A 196 27.67 23.59 10.05
C ARG A 196 27.97 22.08 10.22
N HIS A 197 29.18 21.78 10.69
CA HIS A 197 30.03 20.63 10.36
C HIS A 197 29.62 19.23 10.89
N GLY A 198 28.41 19.00 11.40
CA GLY A 198 27.99 17.68 11.92
C GLY A 198 26.64 17.17 11.40
N TRP A 199 25.78 18.09 10.93
CA TRP A 199 24.40 17.79 10.55
C TRP A 199 24.20 17.78 9.04
N SER A 200 25.27 17.98 8.27
CA SER A 200 25.22 18.04 6.81
C SER A 200 24.71 16.72 6.23
N ALA A 201 25.24 15.56 6.62
CA ALA A 201 24.81 14.28 6.06
C ALA A 201 23.33 13.97 6.33
N ALA A 202 22.86 14.20 7.56
CA ALA A 202 21.46 14.02 7.93
C ALA A 202 20.54 15.04 7.24
N HIS A 203 20.99 16.28 7.07
CA HIS A 203 20.25 17.32 6.35
C HIS A 203 20.13 17.01 4.85
N HIS A 204 21.23 16.61 4.19
CA HIS A 204 21.22 16.19 2.80
C HIS A 204 20.40 14.91 2.62
N TRP A 205 20.48 13.95 3.56
CA TRP A 205 19.62 12.77 3.55
C TRP A 205 18.14 13.16 3.65
N ARG A 206 17.80 14.05 4.58
CA ARG A 206 16.44 14.56 4.73
C ARG A 206 15.96 15.25 3.46
N GLN A 207 16.81 16.03 2.79
CA GLN A 207 16.42 16.75 1.58
C GLN A 207 16.33 15.87 0.33
N LEU A 208 17.18 14.85 0.20
CA LEU A 208 17.29 14.05 -1.02
C LEU A 208 16.49 12.75 -0.98
N PHE A 209 16.21 12.22 0.21
CA PHE A 209 15.46 10.99 0.42
C PHE A 209 14.15 11.24 1.15
N TRP A 210 14.20 11.76 2.38
CA TRP A 210 13.00 11.92 3.20
C TRP A 210 11.98 12.86 2.55
N LEU A 211 12.34 14.11 2.29
CA LEU A 211 11.40 15.09 1.74
C LEU A 211 10.79 14.64 0.39
N PRO A 212 11.53 14.07 -0.58
CA PRO A 212 10.94 13.54 -1.81
C PRO A 212 10.01 12.33 -1.63
N PHE A 213 10.14 11.57 -0.53
CA PHE A 213 9.19 10.51 -0.20
C PHE A 213 7.85 11.03 0.32
N TRP A 214 7.83 12.27 0.83
CA TRP A 214 6.66 12.94 1.41
C TRP A 214 6.10 14.08 0.55
N ARG A 215 6.92 14.68 -0.32
CA ARG A 215 6.56 15.78 -1.22
C ARG A 215 6.17 15.24 -2.60
N ALA A 216 5.42 16.06 -3.34
CA ALA A 216 4.78 15.70 -4.62
C ALA A 216 3.73 14.57 -4.47
N GLU A 217 3.31 13.93 -5.57
CA GLU A 217 2.37 12.81 -5.53
C GLU A 217 3.02 11.49 -5.05
N ASN A 218 4.21 11.51 -4.47
CA ASN A 218 4.93 10.30 -4.07
C ASN A 218 4.25 9.65 -2.85
N LEU A 219 3.81 8.40 -3.01
CA LEU A 219 3.07 7.68 -1.97
C LEU A 219 3.96 6.82 -1.09
N VAL A 220 5.26 6.79 -1.37
CA VAL A 220 6.21 5.92 -0.68
C VAL A 220 6.16 6.19 0.83
N GLY A 221 6.22 7.45 1.25
CA GLY A 221 6.15 7.81 2.67
C GLY A 221 4.86 7.32 3.33
N LEU A 222 3.70 7.54 2.69
CA LEU A 222 2.40 7.07 3.18
C LEU A 222 2.32 5.53 3.21
N GLN A 223 2.82 4.84 2.19
CA GLN A 223 2.84 3.38 2.14
C GLN A 223 3.71 2.82 3.26
N GLN A 224 4.88 3.40 3.49
CA GLN A 224 5.76 2.99 4.58
C GLN A 224 5.16 3.26 5.95
N THR A 225 4.43 4.37 6.16
CA THR A 225 3.77 4.60 7.45
C THR A 225 2.59 3.68 7.67
N VAL A 226 1.80 3.39 6.64
CA VAL A 226 0.71 2.40 6.74
C VAL A 226 1.27 1.02 7.03
N LEU A 227 2.35 0.60 6.35
CA LEU A 227 3.02 -0.67 6.61
C LEU A 227 3.64 -0.73 8.02
N LEU A 228 4.28 0.36 8.46
CA LEU A 228 4.87 0.46 9.80
C LEU A 228 3.79 0.36 10.89
N LEU A 229 2.74 1.17 10.77
CA LEU A 229 1.62 1.17 11.70
C LEU A 229 0.92 -0.18 11.71
N GLY A 230 0.70 -0.77 10.53
CA GLY A 230 0.15 -2.12 10.38
C GLY A 230 1.02 -3.18 11.04
N ALA A 231 2.34 -3.11 10.90
CA ALA A 231 3.26 -4.07 11.52
C ALA A 231 3.30 -3.93 13.05
N VAL A 232 3.35 -2.69 13.56
CA VAL A 232 3.31 -2.40 15.01
C VAL A 232 1.99 -2.87 15.63
N LEU A 233 0.85 -2.50 15.04
CA LEU A 233 -0.46 -2.94 15.50
C LEU A 233 -0.63 -4.46 15.32
N GLY A 234 -0.14 -5.03 14.22
CA GLY A 234 -0.20 -6.46 13.96
C GLY A 234 0.51 -7.26 15.05
N ILE A 235 1.70 -6.82 15.47
CA ILE A 235 2.42 -7.40 16.61
C ILE A 235 1.65 -7.23 17.92
N ALA A 236 1.12 -6.04 18.18
CA ALA A 236 0.36 -5.79 19.41
C ALA A 236 -0.89 -6.69 19.49
N VAL A 237 -1.63 -6.85 18.39
CA VAL A 237 -2.82 -7.71 18.30
C VAL A 237 -2.43 -9.19 18.38
N TRP A 238 -1.36 -9.59 17.71
CA TRP A 238 -0.83 -10.96 17.79
C TRP A 238 -0.51 -11.33 19.23
N LEU A 239 0.15 -10.44 19.96
CA LEU A 239 0.50 -10.65 21.37
C LEU A 239 -0.71 -10.51 22.30
N TRP A 240 -1.73 -9.73 21.94
CA TRP A 240 -2.98 -9.64 22.70
C TRP A 240 -3.74 -10.97 22.68
N HIS A 241 -3.71 -11.71 21.56
CA HIS A 241 -4.36 -13.01 21.39
C HIS A 241 -5.90 -12.93 21.51
N PRO A 242 -6.59 -12.21 20.61
CA PRO A 242 -8.04 -12.18 20.63
C PRO A 242 -8.63 -13.54 20.22
N ALA A 243 -9.61 -14.05 20.99
CA ALA A 243 -10.20 -15.38 20.81
C ALA A 243 -10.89 -15.62 19.44
N VAL A 244 -11.16 -14.55 18.69
CA VAL A 244 -11.92 -14.61 17.43
C VAL A 244 -11.08 -15.16 16.26
N VAL A 245 -9.75 -15.05 16.32
CA VAL A 245 -8.88 -15.36 15.18
C VAL A 245 -7.66 -16.17 15.64
N PRO A 246 -7.34 -17.29 14.97
CA PRO A 246 -6.15 -18.08 15.26
C PRO A 246 -4.87 -17.22 15.37
N PRO A 247 -4.05 -17.41 16.42
CA PRO A 247 -2.84 -16.62 16.66
C PRO A 247 -1.84 -16.68 15.51
N ALA A 248 -1.76 -17.84 14.84
CA ALA A 248 -0.91 -18.04 13.67
C ALA A 248 -1.24 -17.08 12.52
N LEU A 249 -2.50 -16.68 12.35
CA LEU A 249 -2.90 -15.70 11.32
C LEU A 249 -2.39 -14.29 11.63
N TRP A 250 -2.39 -13.91 12.91
CA TRP A 250 -1.82 -12.63 13.33
C TRP A 250 -0.29 -12.63 13.23
N GLY A 251 0.35 -13.75 13.59
CA GLY A 251 1.79 -13.95 13.38
C GLY A 251 2.18 -13.88 11.90
N PHE A 252 1.41 -14.53 11.02
CA PHE A 252 1.57 -14.43 9.57
C PHE A 252 1.43 -13.00 9.06
N ASN A 253 0.39 -12.29 9.49
CA ASN A 253 0.17 -10.89 9.11
C ASN A 253 1.32 -9.98 9.59
N ALA A 254 1.78 -10.16 10.82
CA ALA A 254 2.94 -9.43 11.37
C ALA A 254 4.22 -9.71 10.55
N ALA A 255 4.49 -10.98 10.22
CA ALA A 255 5.64 -11.38 9.41
C ALA A 255 5.58 -10.78 7.98
N ILE A 256 4.41 -10.81 7.34
CA ILE A 256 4.18 -10.17 6.03
C ILE A 256 4.46 -8.68 6.11
N LEU A 257 3.83 -7.97 7.05
CA LEU A 257 3.93 -6.52 7.12
C LEU A 257 5.36 -6.07 7.42
N LEU A 258 6.08 -6.80 8.28
CA LEU A 258 7.49 -6.57 8.56
C LEU A 258 8.38 -6.74 7.32
N MET A 259 8.17 -7.83 6.57
CA MET A 259 8.95 -8.11 5.36
C MET A 259 8.63 -7.16 4.22
N LEU A 260 7.36 -6.81 4.02
CA LEU A 260 6.95 -5.82 3.02
C LEU A 260 7.44 -4.42 3.36
N LEU A 261 7.46 -4.04 4.65
CA LEU A 261 7.97 -2.74 5.10
C LEU A 261 9.44 -2.56 4.69
N THR A 262 10.26 -3.58 4.93
CA THR A 262 11.70 -3.54 4.61
C THR A 262 11.96 -3.68 3.11
N ASP A 263 11.27 -4.59 2.41
CA ASP A 263 11.39 -4.74 0.95
C ASP A 263 11.01 -3.45 0.20
N ARG A 264 9.87 -2.83 0.57
CA ARG A 264 9.40 -1.60 -0.07
C ARG A 264 10.30 -0.41 0.26
N GLY A 265 10.81 -0.32 1.48
CA GLY A 265 11.76 0.72 1.84
C GLY A 265 13.06 0.64 1.05
N ASP A 266 13.61 -0.56 0.93
CA ASP A 266 14.83 -0.81 0.16
C ASP A 266 14.65 -0.48 -1.34
N LYS A 267 13.50 -0.87 -1.93
CA LYS A 267 13.15 -0.53 -3.31
C LYS A 267 13.05 0.97 -3.52
N ALA A 268 12.33 1.69 -2.66
CA ALA A 268 12.17 3.13 -2.77
C ALA A 268 13.50 3.90 -2.70
N VAL A 269 14.38 3.51 -1.77
CA VAL A 269 15.72 4.10 -1.69
C VAL A 269 16.54 3.79 -2.94
N THR A 270 16.42 2.57 -3.49
CA THR A 270 17.17 2.18 -4.69
C THR A 270 16.70 2.94 -5.94
N GLU A 271 15.40 3.09 -6.12
CA GLU A 271 14.81 3.90 -7.20
C GLU A 271 15.26 5.36 -7.09
N GLN A 272 15.23 5.93 -5.89
CA GLN A 272 15.68 7.31 -5.66
C GLN A 272 17.19 7.47 -5.93
N ILE A 273 18.02 6.50 -5.52
CA ILE A 273 19.46 6.49 -5.86
C ILE A 273 19.66 6.44 -7.38
N ALA A 274 18.88 5.64 -8.11
CA ALA A 274 18.98 5.54 -9.56
C ALA A 274 18.63 6.88 -10.26
N LEU A 275 17.59 7.57 -9.79
CA LEU A 275 17.21 8.90 -10.28
C LEU A 275 18.26 9.98 -9.95
N LEU A 276 18.87 9.90 -8.77
CA LEU A 276 19.88 10.87 -8.33
C LEU A 276 21.26 10.64 -8.95
N ARG A 277 21.59 9.39 -9.32
CA ARG A 277 22.91 9.02 -9.85
C ARG A 277 23.41 9.89 -11.02
N PRO A 278 22.64 10.19 -12.08
CA PRO A 278 23.13 11.01 -13.18
C PRO A 278 23.40 12.46 -12.75
N VAL A 279 22.57 13.02 -11.88
CA VAL A 279 22.75 14.39 -11.35
C VAL A 279 23.93 14.46 -10.38
N ALA A 280 24.07 13.43 -9.55
CA ALA A 280 25.13 13.29 -8.57
C ALA A 280 26.54 13.16 -9.20
N ALA A 281 26.64 12.63 -10.41
CA ALA A 281 27.91 12.52 -11.13
C ALA A 281 28.54 13.90 -11.42
N ALA A 282 27.72 14.96 -11.49
CA ALA A 282 28.18 16.32 -11.69
C ALA A 282 28.52 17.05 -10.37
N TRP A 283 28.35 16.41 -9.21
CA TRP A 283 28.56 17.07 -7.91
C TRP A 283 29.99 16.89 -7.42
N PRO A 284 30.62 17.93 -6.84
CA PRO A 284 31.99 17.86 -6.31
C PRO A 284 32.10 17.11 -4.96
N VAL A 285 31.16 16.21 -4.63
CA VAL A 285 31.01 15.59 -3.31
C VAL A 285 31.04 14.06 -3.40
N ARG A 286 31.72 13.40 -2.46
CA ARG A 286 31.74 11.94 -2.31
C ARG A 286 30.37 11.38 -1.92
N ILE A 287 29.54 11.09 -2.91
CA ILE A 287 28.14 10.68 -2.69
C ILE A 287 27.99 9.22 -2.23
N GLU A 288 29.05 8.39 -2.31
CA GLU A 288 28.93 6.97 -1.94
C GLU A 288 28.58 6.77 -0.47
N ARG A 289 29.11 7.62 0.42
CA ARG A 289 28.80 7.59 1.85
C ARG A 289 27.33 7.91 2.10
N LEU A 290 26.79 8.91 1.40
CA LEU A 290 25.38 9.29 1.50
C LEU A 290 24.47 8.17 0.98
N PHE A 291 24.81 7.55 -0.15
CA PHE A 291 24.07 6.42 -0.68
C PHE A 291 24.13 5.20 0.25
N ARG A 292 25.29 4.91 0.83
CA ARG A 292 25.43 3.82 1.82
C ARG A 292 24.59 4.09 3.06
N PHE A 293 24.64 5.30 3.59
CA PHE A 293 23.81 5.73 4.73
C PHE A 293 22.31 5.61 4.41
N ALA A 294 21.89 6.07 3.24
CA ALA A 294 20.51 5.95 2.80
C ALA A 294 20.04 4.48 2.72
N ARG A 295 20.90 3.57 2.28
CA ARG A 295 20.58 2.13 2.24
C ARG A 295 20.37 1.56 3.64
N TRP A 296 21.28 1.83 4.57
CA TRP A 296 21.14 1.36 5.96
C TRP A 296 19.93 1.98 6.66
N SER A 297 19.60 3.23 6.35
CA SER A 297 18.41 3.89 6.90
C SER A 297 17.09 3.20 6.51
N ALA A 298 17.07 2.40 5.43
CA ALA A 298 15.90 1.62 5.03
C ALA A 298 15.56 0.48 6.01
N LEU A 299 16.51 0.05 6.85
CA LEU A 299 16.28 -0.95 7.90
C LEU A 299 15.63 -0.37 9.16
N LEU A 300 15.77 0.94 9.39
CA LEU A 300 15.31 1.57 10.64
C LEU A 300 13.83 1.28 10.96
N PRO A 301 12.88 1.33 10.01
CA PRO A 301 11.49 1.00 10.30
C PRO A 301 11.31 -0.47 10.72
N GLY A 302 12.01 -1.41 10.07
CA GLY A 302 11.96 -2.83 10.43
C GLY A 302 12.58 -3.10 11.80
N LEU A 303 13.70 -2.45 12.12
CA LEU A 303 14.34 -2.51 13.43
C LEU A 303 13.45 -1.92 14.53
N ALA A 304 12.74 -0.83 14.27
CA ALA A 304 11.80 -0.26 15.23
C ALA A 304 10.66 -1.22 15.55
N VAL A 305 10.13 -1.92 14.55
CA VAL A 305 9.09 -2.95 14.73
C VAL A 305 9.63 -4.14 15.54
N MET A 306 10.85 -4.59 15.24
CA MET A 306 11.50 -5.66 16.00
C MET A 306 11.80 -5.24 17.45
N ALA A 307 12.26 -4.01 17.67
CA ALA A 307 12.48 -3.46 19.01
C ALA A 307 11.16 -3.37 19.79
N TRP A 308 10.07 -3.00 19.12
CA TRP A 308 8.73 -3.04 19.71
C TRP A 308 8.31 -4.45 20.10
N PHE A 309 8.50 -5.43 19.22
CA PHE A 309 8.26 -6.84 19.55
C PHE A 309 9.10 -7.27 20.75
N ALA A 310 10.41 -7.00 20.74
CA ALA A 310 11.33 -7.34 21.83
C ALA A 310 10.91 -6.68 23.16
N LEU A 311 10.47 -5.43 23.14
CA LEU A 311 10.01 -4.72 24.33
C LEU A 311 8.73 -5.33 24.91
N LEU A 312 7.81 -5.80 24.06
CA LEU A 312 6.57 -6.47 24.47
C LEU A 312 6.76 -7.94 24.89
N THR A 313 7.89 -8.56 24.55
CA THR A 313 8.11 -10.00 24.73
C THR A 313 9.21 -10.33 25.73
N LEU A 314 10.32 -9.60 25.66
CA LEU A 314 11.52 -9.78 26.47
C LEU A 314 11.70 -8.65 27.51
N GLY A 315 11.00 -7.53 27.36
CA GLY A 315 11.08 -6.37 28.27
C GLY A 315 10.15 -6.47 29.47
N HIS A 316 10.36 -5.59 30.46
CA HIS A 316 9.52 -5.48 31.67
C HIS A 316 8.05 -5.13 31.43
N LEU A 317 7.71 -4.67 30.23
CA LEU A 317 6.32 -4.39 29.81
C LEU A 317 5.61 -5.64 29.25
N GLY A 318 6.33 -6.74 29.08
CA GLY A 318 5.86 -7.94 28.39
C GLY A 318 5.28 -9.02 29.30
N ARG A 319 4.36 -9.81 28.72
CA ARG A 319 3.74 -11.01 29.30
C ARG A 319 4.72 -12.19 29.44
N ALA A 320 5.96 -11.96 29.87
CA ALA A 320 6.95 -13.01 30.08
C ALA A 320 6.49 -14.07 31.11
N ASN A 321 5.45 -13.77 31.90
CA ASN A 321 4.82 -14.67 32.87
C ASN A 321 3.43 -15.20 32.46
N SER A 322 2.94 -14.99 31.23
CA SER A 322 1.70 -15.64 30.80
C SER A 322 1.95 -17.11 30.48
N ALA A 323 1.16 -18.01 31.07
CA ALA A 323 1.28 -19.46 30.85
C ALA A 323 1.25 -19.81 29.35
N GLY A 324 2.19 -20.66 28.91
CA GLY A 324 2.30 -21.11 27.52
C GLY A 324 3.14 -20.22 26.59
N TYR A 325 3.86 -19.22 27.11
CA TYR A 325 4.70 -18.33 26.29
C TYR A 325 6.18 -18.77 26.29
N SER A 326 6.78 -18.97 25.11
CA SER A 326 8.20 -19.36 24.97
C SER A 326 9.12 -18.19 24.59
N THR A 327 9.93 -17.72 25.54
CA THR A 327 10.95 -16.67 25.33
C THR A 327 12.06 -17.09 24.37
N THR A 328 12.36 -18.39 24.31
CA THR A 328 13.34 -18.95 23.37
C THR A 328 12.86 -18.80 21.93
N VAL A 329 11.59 -19.16 21.66
CA VAL A 329 10.99 -19.03 20.32
C VAL A 329 10.93 -17.55 19.90
N ALA A 330 10.59 -16.64 20.82
CA ALA A 330 10.59 -15.21 20.56
C ALA A 330 11.97 -14.66 20.18
N THR A 331 13.03 -15.14 20.84
CA THR A 331 14.42 -14.76 20.53
C THR A 331 14.84 -15.29 19.17
N VAL A 332 14.53 -16.56 18.87
CA VAL A 332 14.79 -17.18 17.55
C VAL A 332 14.07 -16.41 16.44
N TRP A 333 12.81 -16.03 16.67
CA TRP A 333 12.03 -15.23 15.73
C TRP A 333 12.70 -13.87 15.45
N LEU A 334 13.17 -13.16 16.48
CA LEU A 334 13.89 -11.90 16.34
C LEU A 334 15.21 -12.07 15.58
N CYS A 335 16.01 -13.07 15.91
CA CYS A 335 17.27 -13.34 15.22
C CYS A 335 17.04 -13.63 13.73
N PHE A 336 16.05 -14.46 13.41
CA PHE A 336 15.72 -14.79 12.03
C PHE A 336 15.15 -13.58 11.27
N ALA A 337 14.26 -12.81 11.91
CA ALA A 337 13.74 -11.57 11.33
C ALA A 337 14.87 -10.57 11.02
N GLY A 338 15.82 -10.40 11.93
CA GLY A 338 16.98 -9.53 11.73
C GLY A 338 17.88 -10.00 10.59
N ALA A 339 18.21 -11.29 10.56
CA ALA A 339 19.01 -11.89 9.49
C ALA A 339 18.33 -11.74 8.13
N ALA A 340 17.03 -11.98 8.04
CA ALA A 340 16.28 -11.87 6.80
C ALA A 340 16.13 -10.41 6.33
N GLN A 341 15.93 -9.44 7.23
CA GLN A 341 15.94 -8.02 6.88
C GLN A 341 17.32 -7.57 6.36
N ALA A 342 18.40 -8.01 7.01
CA ALA A 342 19.75 -7.74 6.54
C ALA A 342 19.99 -8.38 5.16
N ALA A 343 19.52 -9.62 4.95
CA ALA A 343 19.63 -10.31 3.67
C ALA A 343 18.91 -9.55 2.54
N VAL A 344 17.70 -9.00 2.78
CA VAL A 344 16.97 -8.17 1.81
C VAL A 344 17.78 -6.95 1.36
N VAL A 345 18.50 -6.31 2.28
CA VAL A 345 19.27 -5.07 1.99
C VAL A 345 20.67 -5.37 1.43
N VAL A 346 21.31 -6.46 1.83
CA VAL A 346 22.67 -6.83 1.40
C VAL A 346 22.65 -7.55 0.05
N LEU A 347 21.73 -8.49 -0.17
CA LEU A 347 21.67 -9.34 -1.37
C LEU A 347 20.95 -8.67 -2.55
N ARG A 348 21.30 -7.42 -2.85
CA ARG A 348 20.65 -6.61 -3.88
C ARG A 348 20.90 -7.06 -5.32
N ARG A 349 21.94 -7.88 -5.55
CA ARG A 349 22.25 -8.44 -6.88
C ARG A 349 21.38 -9.65 -7.23
N LEU A 350 20.52 -10.09 -6.32
CA LEU A 350 19.54 -11.13 -6.63
C LEU A 350 18.63 -10.66 -7.77
N SER A 351 18.30 -11.60 -8.65
CA SER A 351 17.27 -11.38 -9.66
C SER A 351 15.94 -11.02 -8.97
N VAL A 352 15.04 -10.36 -9.71
CA VAL A 352 13.69 -10.05 -9.19
C VAL A 352 13.01 -11.29 -8.62
N ARG A 353 13.19 -12.46 -9.27
CA ARG A 353 12.68 -13.75 -8.82
C ARG A 353 13.35 -14.22 -7.51
N GLY A 354 14.68 -14.13 -7.43
CA GLY A 354 15.42 -14.52 -6.22
C GLY A 354 15.02 -13.68 -5.00
N ARG A 355 14.79 -12.38 -5.19
CA ARG A 355 14.31 -11.48 -4.12
C ARG A 355 12.89 -11.83 -3.65
N VAL A 356 11.98 -12.11 -4.57
CA VAL A 356 10.61 -12.55 -4.22
C VAL A 356 10.66 -13.87 -3.47
N GLY A 357 11.46 -14.84 -3.93
CA GLY A 357 11.65 -16.12 -3.24
C GLY A 357 12.18 -15.94 -1.81
N LEU A 358 13.17 -15.06 -1.62
CA LEU A 358 13.72 -14.74 -0.29
C LEU A 358 12.65 -14.17 0.64
N VAL A 359 11.88 -13.18 0.18
CA VAL A 359 10.81 -12.55 0.99
C VAL A 359 9.73 -13.57 1.36
N ILE A 360 9.26 -14.38 0.40
CA ILE A 360 8.23 -15.40 0.64
C ILE A 360 8.75 -16.46 1.62
N SER A 361 9.97 -16.96 1.41
CA SER A 361 10.57 -17.97 2.29
C SER A 361 10.72 -17.44 3.71
N ALA A 362 11.15 -16.17 3.86
CA ALA A 362 11.29 -15.55 5.16
C ALA A 362 9.94 -15.34 5.86
N ILE A 363 8.87 -15.01 5.13
CA ILE A 363 7.50 -14.94 5.68
C ILE A 363 7.07 -16.31 6.19
N ILE A 364 7.25 -17.37 5.39
CA ILE A 364 6.85 -18.73 5.76
C ILE A 364 7.58 -19.19 7.02
N ILE A 365 8.91 -19.02 7.07
CA ILE A 365 9.73 -19.43 8.21
C ILE A 365 9.36 -18.63 9.47
N LEU A 366 9.21 -17.30 9.36
CA LEU A 366 8.78 -16.48 10.50
C LEU A 366 7.39 -16.84 11.01
N THR A 367 6.51 -17.27 10.11
CA THR A 367 5.17 -17.71 10.49
C THR A 367 5.20 -19.06 11.20
N ALA A 368 6.01 -20.00 10.72
CA ALA A 368 6.21 -21.30 11.36
C ALA A 368 6.86 -21.16 12.74
N ILE A 369 7.86 -20.29 12.88
CA ILE A 369 8.45 -20.00 14.20
C ILE A 369 7.40 -19.30 15.08
N GLY A 370 6.64 -18.36 14.52
CA GLY A 370 5.62 -17.62 15.25
C GLY A 370 4.43 -18.45 15.72
N SER A 371 4.07 -19.55 15.05
CA SER A 371 3.00 -20.43 15.53
C SER A 371 3.37 -21.17 16.81
N GLU A 372 4.66 -21.42 17.04
CA GLU A 372 5.17 -22.07 18.26
C GLU A 372 5.35 -21.10 19.44
N LEU A 373 4.98 -19.83 19.29
CA LEU A 373 5.19 -18.82 20.34
C LEU A 373 4.30 -19.06 21.58
N TRP A 374 3.16 -19.71 21.38
CA TRP A 374 2.11 -19.94 22.38
C TRP A 374 1.86 -21.44 22.67
N ASN A 375 2.78 -22.31 22.24
CA ASN A 375 2.81 -23.75 22.54
C ASN A 375 3.80 -24.02 23.67
#